data_AF-A0A0K8Q7P0-F1
#
_entry.id   AF-A0A0K8Q7P0-F1
#
_cell.length_a   1.000
_cell.length_b   1.000
_cell.length_c   1.000
_cell.angle_alpha   90.00
_cell.angle_beta   90.00
_cell.angle_gamma   90.00
#
_symmetry.space_group_name_H-M   'P 1'
#
loop_
_entity.id
_entity.type
_entity.pdbx_description
1 polymer ?
#
loop_
_entity_poly.entity_id
_entity_poly.type
_entity_poly.pdbx_seq_one_letter_code
_entity_poly.pdbx_strand_id
1 'polypeptide(L)'
;MPHRQPPCQPRKGTESGFVSHFNDDEAARRATSIYEIVELDPRYVMPWNAYPWVRDPELPSALNVQEKTDGLRPFRQFLKINRRVSAIIAHGADAQTFLTLFEKTYHQSLKNHGIKVYKASALGGRAFAVSANKQEELLSKSVEIYKDAMQRAGIQHLS
;
A
#
# COMPACT_ATOMS: atom_id res chain seq x y z
N MET A 1 -16.75 -27.69 34.41
CA MET A 1 -16.41 -26.33 33.97
C MET A 1 -14.92 -26.28 33.63
N PRO A 2 -14.50 -26.37 32.36
CA PRO A 2 -13.09 -26.18 32.02
C PRO A 2 -12.82 -24.73 31.57
N HIS A 3 -11.68 -24.23 32.04
CA HIS A 3 -11.16 -22.87 31.89
C HIS A 3 -11.07 -22.39 30.43
N ARG A 4 -11.51 -21.15 30.20
CA ARG A 4 -11.24 -20.40 28.96
C ARG A 4 -9.74 -20.11 28.87
N GLN A 5 -9.08 -20.68 27.86
CA GLN A 5 -7.75 -20.23 27.43
C GLN A 5 -7.85 -18.79 26.87
N PRO A 6 -6.88 -17.90 27.14
CA PRO A 6 -6.80 -16.61 26.44
C PRO A 6 -6.49 -16.84 24.96
N PRO A 7 -6.88 -15.92 24.05
CA PRO A 7 -6.58 -16.07 22.63
C PRO A 7 -5.07 -16.17 22.41
N CYS A 8 -4.66 -17.16 21.61
CA CYS A 8 -3.28 -17.41 21.19
C CYS A 8 -2.57 -16.11 20.77
N GLN A 9 -1.51 -15.76 21.49
CA GLN A 9 -0.46 -14.94 20.90
C GLN A 9 0.20 -15.74 19.76
N PRO A 10 0.42 -15.17 18.57
CA PRO A 10 1.12 -15.87 17.51
C PRO A 10 2.59 -16.09 17.90
N ARG A 11 3.11 -17.26 17.53
CA ARG A 11 4.52 -17.64 17.69
C ARG A 11 5.44 -16.63 16.99
N LYS A 12 6.56 -16.27 17.63
CA LYS A 12 7.70 -15.63 16.97
C LYS A 12 8.09 -16.44 15.72
N GLY A 13 8.06 -15.81 14.55
CA GLY A 13 8.52 -16.40 13.28
C GLY A 13 7.47 -16.59 12.19
N THR A 14 6.26 -16.04 12.31
CA THR A 14 5.29 -16.00 11.20
C THR A 14 5.18 -14.59 10.64
N GLU A 15 6.23 -14.15 9.96
CA GLU A 15 6.18 -12.94 9.14
C GLU A 15 5.27 -13.24 7.94
N SER A 16 4.13 -12.56 7.89
CA SER A 16 3.24 -12.60 6.75
C SER A 16 3.65 -11.50 5.78
N GLY A 17 3.80 -11.80 4.49
CA GLY A 17 4.01 -10.81 3.43
C GLY A 17 2.80 -9.87 3.19
N PHE A 18 1.69 -10.12 3.88
CA PHE A 18 0.54 -9.23 3.98
C PHE A 18 0.75 -8.20 5.09
N VAL A 19 0.36 -6.94 4.86
CA VAL A 19 0.39 -5.89 5.88
C VAL A 19 -0.38 -6.37 7.13
N SER A 20 0.34 -6.58 8.21
CA SER A 20 -0.18 -6.99 9.51
C SER A 20 0.46 -6.16 10.61
N HIS A 21 -0.19 -6.08 11.77
CA HIS A 21 0.28 -5.38 12.97
C HIS A 21 1.67 -5.83 13.48
N PHE A 22 2.21 -6.94 12.96
CA PHE A 22 3.54 -7.46 13.29
C PHE A 22 4.66 -6.91 12.41
N ASN A 23 4.32 -6.27 11.29
CA ASN A 23 5.29 -5.49 10.54
C ASN A 23 5.40 -4.16 11.30
N ASP A 24 6.44 -3.98 12.13
CA ASP A 24 6.75 -2.72 12.81
C ASP A 24 7.26 -1.70 11.77
N ASP A 25 6.35 -1.36 10.85
CA ASP A 25 6.62 -0.59 9.66
C ASP A 25 6.09 0.80 9.94
N GLU A 26 6.98 1.75 10.22
CA GLU A 26 6.59 3.15 10.38
C GLU A 26 5.73 3.64 9.19
N ALA A 27 5.89 3.03 8.01
CA ALA A 27 5.04 3.24 6.86
C ALA A 27 3.56 2.88 7.11
N ALA A 28 3.27 1.79 7.82
CA ALA A 28 1.91 1.40 8.19
C ALA A 28 1.30 2.36 9.21
N ARG A 29 2.08 2.81 10.21
CA ARG A 29 1.63 3.85 11.15
C ARG A 29 1.28 5.15 10.43
N ARG A 30 2.14 5.61 9.52
CA ARG A 30 1.90 6.82 8.73
C ARG A 30 0.71 6.68 7.77
N ALA A 31 0.53 5.51 7.15
CA ALA A 31 -0.66 5.23 6.36
C ALA A 31 -1.93 5.35 7.21
N THR A 32 -1.91 4.79 8.43
CA THR A 32 -3.02 4.88 9.38
C THR A 32 -3.32 6.34 9.75
N SER A 33 -2.31 7.15 10.05
CA SER A 33 -2.50 8.58 10.32
C SER A 33 -3.12 9.33 9.15
N ILE A 34 -2.78 8.99 7.91
CA ILE A 34 -3.44 9.57 6.73
C ILE A 34 -4.91 9.17 6.68
N TYR A 35 -5.22 7.90 6.95
CA TYR A 35 -6.61 7.42 6.95
C TYR A 35 -7.46 8.13 8.00
N GLU A 36 -6.90 8.37 9.19
CA GLU A 36 -7.56 9.14 10.24
C GLU A 36 -7.81 10.60 9.81
N ILE A 37 -6.81 11.27 9.24
CA ILE A 37 -6.92 12.67 8.79
C ILE A 37 -7.98 12.84 7.70
N VAL A 38 -8.10 11.87 6.78
CA VAL A 38 -9.10 11.91 5.70
C VAL A 38 -10.40 11.19 6.05
N GLU A 39 -10.55 10.70 7.28
CA GLU A 39 -11.73 9.97 7.77
C GLU A 39 -12.10 8.78 6.86
N LEU A 40 -11.07 8.07 6.39
CA LEU A 40 -11.19 6.93 5.49
C LEU A 40 -11.35 5.64 6.30
N ASP A 41 -12.51 4.99 6.18
CA ASP A 41 -12.72 3.67 6.75
C ASP A 41 -11.79 2.64 6.07
N PRO A 42 -10.96 1.91 6.84
CA PRO A 42 -10.02 0.92 6.30
C PRO A 42 -10.68 -0.18 5.45
N ARG A 43 -11.99 -0.43 5.60
CA ARG A 43 -12.73 -1.42 4.78
C ARG A 43 -12.77 -1.06 3.30
N TYR A 44 -12.56 0.20 2.94
CA TYR A 44 -12.49 0.66 1.54
C TYR A 44 -11.08 0.61 0.95
N VAL A 45 -10.08 0.23 1.75
CA VAL A 45 -8.68 0.21 1.35
C VAL A 45 -8.15 -1.21 1.36
N MET A 46 -7.33 -1.54 0.36
CA MET A 46 -6.55 -2.78 0.37
C MET A 46 -5.08 -2.43 0.16
N PRO A 47 -4.25 -2.47 1.21
CA PRO A 47 -2.82 -2.26 1.03
C PRO A 47 -2.21 -3.42 0.23
N TRP A 48 -1.28 -3.11 -0.68
CA TRP A 48 -0.65 -4.09 -1.55
C TRP A 48 0.83 -3.76 -1.77
N ASN A 49 1.69 -4.77 -1.65
CA ASN A 49 3.12 -4.64 -1.91
C ASN A 49 3.44 -5.02 -3.36
N ALA A 50 4.33 -4.27 -4.00
CA ALA A 50 4.83 -4.62 -5.34
C ALA A 50 5.48 -6.02 -5.38
N TYR A 51 6.08 -6.45 -4.28
CA TYR A 51 6.51 -7.82 -4.04
C TYR A 51 5.77 -8.37 -2.80
N PRO A 52 4.81 -9.29 -2.96
CA PRO A 52 3.91 -9.74 -1.88
C PRO A 52 4.51 -10.80 -0.94
N TRP A 53 5.77 -11.20 -1.13
CA TRP A 53 6.43 -12.19 -0.29
C TRP A 53 7.40 -11.54 0.70
N VAL A 54 7.72 -12.26 1.77
CA VAL A 54 8.73 -11.85 2.75
C VAL A 54 10.10 -11.80 2.06
N ARG A 55 10.85 -10.73 2.32
CA ARG A 55 12.21 -10.56 1.81
C ARG A 55 13.19 -10.81 2.95
N ASP A 56 14.36 -11.31 2.58
CA ASP A 56 15.48 -11.40 3.51
C ASP A 56 15.85 -9.99 4.00
N PRO A 57 15.92 -9.75 5.33
CA PRO A 57 16.30 -8.46 5.90
C PRO A 57 17.68 -7.95 5.47
N GLU A 58 18.59 -8.83 5.04
CA GLU A 58 19.92 -8.44 4.55
C GLU A 58 19.89 -7.84 3.13
N LEU A 59 18.78 -8.01 2.40
CA LEU A 59 18.63 -7.46 1.05
C LEU A 59 18.41 -5.94 1.07
N PRO A 60 18.83 -5.23 0.01
CA PRO A 60 18.54 -3.81 -0.13
C PRO A 60 17.03 -3.51 -0.05
N SER A 61 16.68 -2.41 0.62
CA SER A 61 15.28 -1.95 0.74
C SER A 61 14.58 -1.76 -0.60
N ALA A 62 15.31 -1.34 -1.64
CA ALA A 62 14.77 -1.21 -2.99
C ALA A 62 14.56 -2.58 -3.65
N LEU A 63 13.45 -2.74 -4.36
CA LEU A 63 13.14 -3.96 -5.11
C LEU A 63 13.98 -4.07 -6.38
N ASN A 64 14.55 -5.25 -6.61
CA ASN A 64 15.22 -5.57 -7.86
C ASN A 64 14.19 -5.84 -8.99
N VAL A 65 14.70 -5.99 -10.23
CA VAL A 65 13.83 -6.16 -11.42
C VAL A 65 13.05 -7.48 -11.36
N GLN A 66 13.66 -8.55 -10.87
CA GLN A 66 13.01 -9.85 -10.76
C GLN A 66 11.86 -9.81 -9.75
N GLU A 67 12.09 -9.24 -8.57
CA GLU A 67 11.07 -9.09 -7.53
C GLU A 67 9.87 -8.28 -8.03
N LYS A 68 10.10 -7.17 -8.76
CA LYS A 68 9.03 -6.40 -9.41
C LYS A 68 8.27 -7.22 -10.44
N THR A 69 8.97 -8.05 -11.21
CA THR A 69 8.39 -8.91 -12.24
C THR A 69 7.54 -10.03 -11.63
N ASP A 70 8.03 -10.65 -10.56
CA ASP A 70 7.35 -11.73 -9.86
C ASP A 70 6.01 -11.27 -9.26
N GLY A 71 5.95 -10.01 -8.81
CA GLY A 71 4.73 -9.41 -8.27
C GLY A 71 3.64 -9.09 -9.31
N LEU A 72 3.96 -9.06 -10.62
CA LEU A 72 3.01 -8.67 -11.66
C LEU A 72 1.82 -9.63 -11.76
N ARG A 73 2.09 -10.93 -11.74
CA ARG A 73 1.05 -11.97 -11.88
C ARG A 73 0.10 -12.00 -10.68
N PRO A 74 0.59 -12.02 -9.41
CA PRO A 74 -0.27 -11.86 -8.24
C PRO A 74 -1.12 -10.59 -8.30
N PHE A 75 -0.53 -9.45 -8.65
CA PHE A 75 -1.26 -8.19 -8.75
C PHE A 75 -2.35 -8.21 -9.83
N ARG A 76 -2.07 -8.82 -10.99
CA ARG A 76 -3.09 -9.03 -12.03
C ARG A 76 -4.25 -9.87 -11.52
N GLN A 77 -3.95 -10.95 -10.78
CA GLN A 77 -4.98 -11.81 -10.21
C GLN A 77 -5.79 -11.07 -9.13
N PHE A 78 -5.12 -10.26 -8.31
CA PHE A 78 -5.74 -9.40 -7.32
C PHE A 78 -6.76 -8.45 -7.97
N LEU A 79 -6.39 -7.75 -9.06
CA LEU A 79 -7.32 -6.86 -9.78
C LEU A 79 -8.48 -7.61 -10.44
N LYS A 80 -8.27 -8.86 -10.87
CA LYS A 80 -9.35 -9.71 -11.40
C LYS A 80 -10.38 -10.07 -10.33
N ILE A 81 -9.94 -10.29 -9.09
CA ILE A 81 -10.83 -10.58 -7.95
C ILE A 81 -11.52 -9.29 -7.50
N ASN A 82 -10.77 -8.19 -7.40
CA ASN A 82 -11.23 -6.92 -6.87
C ASN A 82 -11.70 -5.97 -8.00
N ARG A 83 -12.83 -6.32 -8.63
CA ARG A 83 -13.38 -5.59 -9.78
C ARG A 83 -13.89 -4.18 -9.47
N ARG A 84 -13.97 -3.81 -8.19
CA ARG A 84 -14.43 -2.49 -7.71
C ARG A 84 -13.29 -1.50 -7.47
N VAL A 85 -12.04 -1.88 -7.74
CA VAL A 85 -10.90 -0.95 -7.65
C VAL A 85 -11.10 0.16 -8.68
N SER A 86 -11.10 1.41 -8.23
CA SER A 86 -11.29 2.62 -9.05
C SER A 86 -10.10 3.58 -8.97
N ALA A 87 -9.28 3.44 -7.93
CA ALA A 87 -8.07 4.21 -7.68
C ALA A 87 -6.96 3.31 -7.11
N ILE A 88 -5.71 3.59 -7.48
CA ILE A 88 -4.51 3.02 -6.88
C ILE A 88 -3.60 4.17 -6.47
N ILE A 89 -3.13 4.17 -5.23
CA ILE A 89 -2.14 5.14 -4.73
C ILE A 89 -0.78 4.45 -4.67
N ALA A 90 0.14 4.85 -5.54
CA ALA A 90 1.47 4.29 -5.66
C ALA A 90 2.46 5.08 -4.80
N HIS A 91 2.75 4.56 -3.62
CA HIS A 91 3.70 5.14 -2.67
C HIS A 91 5.15 4.81 -3.04
N GLY A 92 5.92 5.83 -3.40
CA GLY A 92 7.36 5.70 -3.67
C GLY A 92 7.70 5.21 -5.07
N ALA A 93 9.00 5.26 -5.39
CA ALA A 93 9.51 4.97 -6.73
C ALA A 93 9.24 3.51 -7.15
N ASP A 94 9.45 2.54 -6.26
CA ASP A 94 9.26 1.13 -6.59
C ASP A 94 7.81 0.80 -6.96
N ALA A 95 6.82 1.34 -6.24
CA ALA A 95 5.41 1.16 -6.58
C ALA A 95 5.07 1.81 -7.94
N GLN A 96 5.62 2.99 -8.22
CA GLN A 96 5.39 3.68 -9.49
C GLN A 96 6.03 2.95 -10.68
N THR A 97 7.26 2.46 -10.51
CA THR A 97 7.96 1.64 -11.52
C THR A 97 7.24 0.32 -11.72
N PHE A 98 6.76 -0.31 -10.65
CA PHE A 98 5.98 -1.55 -10.71
C PHE A 98 4.71 -1.39 -11.55
N LEU A 99 3.91 -0.35 -11.34
CA LEU A 99 2.71 -0.11 -12.14
C LEU A 99 3.04 0.21 -13.60
N THR A 100 4.13 0.94 -13.84
CA THR A 100 4.62 1.19 -15.21
C THR A 100 5.01 -0.13 -15.90
N LEU A 101 5.70 -1.02 -15.18
CA LEU A 101 6.06 -2.35 -15.67
C LEU A 101 4.80 -3.19 -15.94
N PHE A 102 3.82 -3.15 -15.05
CA PHE A 102 2.55 -3.85 -15.20
C PHE A 102 1.81 -3.48 -16.49
N GLU A 103 1.62 -2.17 -16.74
CA GLU A 103 0.93 -1.71 -17.95
C GLU A 103 1.67 -2.13 -19.22
N LYS A 104 3.01 -2.09 -19.20
CA LYS A 104 3.87 -2.53 -20.31
C LYS A 104 3.75 -4.04 -20.56
N THR A 105 3.87 -4.85 -19.50
CA THR A 105 3.88 -6.31 -19.61
C THR A 105 2.56 -6.89 -20.08
N TYR A 106 1.43 -6.32 -19.67
CA TYR A 106 0.11 -6.82 -20.06
C TYR A 106 -0.54 -6.04 -21.20
N HIS A 107 0.15 -5.02 -21.75
CA HIS A 107 -0.39 -4.11 -22.77
C HIS A 107 -1.78 -3.56 -22.40
N GLN A 108 -2.00 -3.36 -21.09
CA GLN A 108 -3.31 -3.12 -20.52
C GLN A 108 -3.22 -1.89 -19.63
N SER A 109 -3.71 -0.76 -20.13
CA SER A 109 -3.73 0.44 -19.30
C SER A 109 -4.75 0.28 -18.18
N LEU A 110 -4.32 0.62 -16.97
CA LEU A 110 -5.20 0.70 -15.79
C LEU A 110 -6.29 1.75 -16.01
N LYS A 111 -5.98 2.82 -16.74
CA LYS A 111 -6.95 3.85 -17.15
C LYS A 111 -8.10 3.27 -17.97
N ASN A 112 -7.82 2.33 -18.88
CA ASN A 112 -8.86 1.68 -19.70
C ASN A 112 -9.79 0.80 -18.86
N HIS A 113 -9.37 0.43 -17.64
CA HIS A 113 -10.18 -0.30 -16.65
C HIS A 113 -10.90 0.65 -15.69
N GLY A 114 -10.89 1.96 -15.96
CA GLY A 114 -11.46 2.97 -15.09
C GLY A 114 -10.60 3.31 -13.87
N ILE A 115 -9.44 2.67 -13.71
CA ILE A 115 -8.58 2.81 -12.55
C ILE A 115 -7.64 4.00 -12.74
N LYS A 116 -7.70 4.99 -11.84
CA LYS A 116 -6.75 6.11 -11.81
C LYS A 116 -5.57 5.78 -10.90
N VAL A 117 -4.36 6.01 -11.38
CA VAL A 117 -3.14 5.84 -10.59
C VAL A 117 -2.68 7.20 -10.07
N TYR A 118 -2.50 7.29 -8.76
CA TYR A 118 -1.97 8.44 -8.06
C TYR A 118 -0.53 8.16 -7.64
N LYS A 119 0.36 9.13 -7.84
CA LYS A 119 1.77 9.01 -7.42
C LYS A 119 1.94 9.75 -6.10
N ALA A 120 2.27 9.03 -5.04
CA ALA A 120 2.51 9.59 -3.72
C ALA A 120 3.95 9.33 -3.28
N SER A 121 4.43 10.13 -2.33
CA SER A 121 5.71 9.89 -1.68
C SER A 121 5.69 8.56 -0.92
N ALA A 122 6.87 7.94 -0.77
CA ALA A 122 7.01 6.76 0.07
C ALA A 122 6.71 7.11 1.53
N LEU A 123 6.06 6.19 2.24
CA LEU A 123 5.69 6.35 3.64
C LEU A 123 6.80 5.87 4.61
N GLY A 124 7.91 5.34 4.10
CA GLY A 124 9.00 4.82 4.91
C GLY A 124 10.38 5.04 4.29
N GLY A 125 11.41 4.69 5.05
CA GLY A 125 12.82 4.73 4.63
C GLY A 125 13.37 6.15 4.43
N ARG A 126 14.41 6.26 3.59
CA ARG A 126 15.16 7.51 3.36
C ARG A 126 14.31 8.66 2.81
N ALA A 127 13.19 8.36 2.17
CA ALA A 127 12.26 9.38 1.67
C ALA A 127 11.63 10.23 2.79
N PHE A 128 11.64 9.72 4.03
CA PHE A 128 11.13 10.41 5.20
C PHE A 128 12.24 11.01 6.09
N ALA A 129 13.52 10.73 5.80
CA ALA A 129 14.68 11.33 6.47
C ALA A 129 14.94 12.78 5.98
N VAL A 130 13.88 13.58 5.96
CA VAL A 130 13.84 14.99 5.57
C VAL A 130 13.41 15.84 6.76
N SER A 131 13.58 17.16 6.66
CA SER A 131 13.20 18.08 7.74
C SER A 131 11.71 17.98 8.08
N ALA A 132 11.33 18.32 9.32
CA ALA A 132 9.94 18.30 9.79
C ALA A 132 8.99 19.07 8.86
N ASN A 133 9.38 20.28 8.43
CA ASN A 133 8.60 21.07 7.47
C ASN A 133 8.36 20.33 6.14
N LYS A 134 9.37 19.57 5.68
CA LYS A 134 9.23 18.79 4.45
C LYS A 134 8.34 17.57 4.67
N GLN A 135 8.40 16.94 5.84
CA GLN A 135 7.50 15.85 6.20
C GLN A 135 6.03 16.32 6.22
N GLU A 136 5.76 17.50 6.77
CA GLU A 136 4.41 18.10 6.78
C GLU A 136 3.91 18.43 5.37
N GLU A 137 4.77 18.97 4.50
CA GLU A 137 4.44 19.21 3.09
C GLU A 137 4.09 17.89 2.36
N LEU A 138 4.86 16.83 2.60
CA LEU A 138 4.63 15.51 2.01
C LEU A 138 3.35 14.86 2.54
N LEU A 139 3.05 15.03 3.83
CA LEU A 139 1.81 14.58 4.45
C LEU A 139 0.62 15.30 3.83
N SER A 140 0.69 16.63 3.73
CA SER A 140 -0.37 17.46 3.16
C SER A 140 -0.69 17.06 1.71
N LYS A 141 0.36 16.83 0.89
CA LYS A 141 0.18 16.31 -0.48
C LYS A 141 -0.44 14.93 -0.51
N SER A 142 -0.05 14.06 0.42
CA SER A 142 -0.62 12.71 0.51
C SER A 142 -2.11 12.77 0.88
N VAL A 143 -2.48 13.60 1.86
CA VAL A 143 -3.88 13.84 2.26
C VAL A 143 -4.73 14.27 1.05
N GLU A 144 -4.26 15.23 0.25
CA GLU A 144 -5.00 15.67 -0.94
C GLU A 144 -5.14 14.57 -2.01
N ILE A 145 -4.10 13.75 -2.19
CA ILE A 145 -4.18 12.57 -3.06
C ILE A 145 -5.25 11.59 -2.57
N TYR A 146 -5.29 11.33 -1.26
CA TYR A 146 -6.29 10.42 -0.68
C TYR A 146 -7.71 10.98 -0.83
N LYS A 147 -7.92 12.28 -0.61
CA LYS A 147 -9.23 12.93 -0.83
C LYS A 147 -9.72 12.80 -2.28
N ASP A 148 -8.87 13.09 -3.26
CA ASP A 148 -9.25 12.94 -4.68
C ASP A 148 -9.52 11.47 -5.04
N ALA A 149 -8.74 10.54 -4.50
CA ALA A 149 -8.96 9.11 -4.69
C ALA A 149 -10.29 8.63 -4.06
N MET A 150 -10.64 9.12 -2.87
CA MET A 150 -11.91 8.84 -2.19
C MET A 150 -13.09 9.38 -2.99
N GLN A 151 -13.03 10.64 -3.43
CA GLN A 151 -14.06 11.25 -4.26
C GLN A 151 -14.28 10.44 -5.54
N ARG A 152 -13.20 10.02 -6.20
CA ARG A 152 -13.28 9.16 -7.39
C ARG A 152 -13.90 7.80 -7.09
N ALA A 153 -13.59 7.22 -5.94
CA ALA A 153 -14.12 5.93 -5.52
C ALA A 153 -15.58 6.02 -5.01
N GLY A 154 -16.15 7.22 -4.89
CA GLY A 154 -17.47 7.43 -4.31
C GLY A 154 -17.50 7.17 -2.80
N ILE A 155 -16.34 7.21 -2.14
CA ILE A 155 -16.22 7.03 -0.69
C ILE A 155 -16.47 8.40 -0.04
N GLN A 156 -17.51 8.47 0.79
CA GLN A 156 -17.78 9.63 1.62
C GLN A 156 -17.00 9.51 2.94
N HIS A 157 -16.63 10.66 3.51
CA HIS A 157 -16.07 10.72 4.86
C HIS A 157 -17.03 10.05 5.85
N LEU A 158 -16.47 9.43 6.89
CA LEU A 158 -17.26 8.91 8.01
C LEU A 158 -18.01 10.09 8.65
N SER A 159 -19.32 10.18 8.39
CA SER A 159 -20.23 11.17 8.98
C SER A 159 -20.39 11.01 10.48
#